data_AF-A0A5C6WY68-F1
#
_entry.id   AF-A0A5C6WY68-F1
#
_cell.length_a   1.000
_cell.length_b   1.000
_cell.length_c   1.000
_cell.angle_alpha   90.00
_cell.angle_beta   90.00
_cell.angle_gamma   90.00
#
_symmetry.space_group_name_H-M   'P 1'
#
loop_
_entity.id
_entity.type
_entity.pdbx_description
1 polymer ?
#
loop_
_entity_poly.entity_id
_entity_poly.type
_entity_poly.pdbx_seq_one_letter_code
_entity_poly.pdbx_strand_id
1 'polypeptide(L)'
;MQPTAQKSSLVTLVALLLTSTAAGCGSEAPQEGPSLSVTEATSEQCPHGGQVILIDETEHVLCQGAPGEDGESPEIEVTDATAEQCDEGGVVITLDDESHIICDGEDGEDGEDGQPGESGAHVVVRASEAEVAQCEFGGTFLEFGLDANANSILDAEEDVIESTSICNGATGEAGQAGLNTAMRVSAADVASCEFGGTLLEFGLDANANGSLDAEEDVIESEFICNGAPGEDGLTPTVTLGNATSEDCPGGEGTLLTIGEESTLICPLMVVYAADLPTGTLVVDSATVWNEAPLEWRVVHHNYGFLANSVTLRTTEFVALRAIYNAGWANAWGSSDLRTWLNADFAAAFSPALSEALTPVTIPWVSINSGDLTTGGDVDAVFIASRTELGGEAVAGEGEVFDWFADPATAAERRAESETPVQYWTRTGMWTTYSGSEYPMSAWMVNTSGDFVAGNWTSDPFGVRPVINIDGDTLVVQRESNRFEVITLD
;
A
#
# COMPACT_ATOMS: atom_id res chain seq x y z
N MET A 1 -1.10 20.91 -63.24
CA MET A 1 -0.53 19.68 -63.83
C MET A 1 0.03 18.83 -62.70
N GLN A 2 -0.84 18.03 -62.11
CA GLN A 2 -0.54 16.87 -61.26
C GLN A 2 -1.77 15.97 -61.34
N PRO A 3 -1.82 15.03 -62.31
CA PRO A 3 -2.71 13.87 -62.17
C PRO A 3 -2.03 12.51 -62.43
N THR A 4 -0.75 12.47 -62.84
CA THR A 4 -0.08 11.22 -63.28
C THR A 4 0.50 10.38 -62.13
N ALA A 5 0.86 10.98 -60.99
CA ALA A 5 1.43 10.23 -59.87
C ALA A 5 0.38 9.45 -59.03
N GLN A 6 -0.90 9.85 -59.08
CA GLN A 6 -1.93 9.31 -58.18
C GLN A 6 -2.60 8.03 -58.73
N LYS A 7 -2.46 7.73 -60.03
CA LYS A 7 -3.09 6.57 -60.69
C LYS A 7 -2.17 5.35 -60.84
N SER A 8 -0.86 5.54 -61.04
CA SER A 8 0.14 4.46 -60.96
C SER A 8 0.21 3.81 -59.55
N SER A 9 -0.13 4.61 -58.53
CA SER A 9 -0.22 4.14 -57.15
C SER A 9 -1.43 3.23 -56.90
N LEU A 10 -2.48 3.26 -57.73
CA LEU A 10 -3.66 2.41 -57.56
C LEU A 10 -3.44 1.00 -58.12
N VAL A 11 -2.80 0.89 -59.29
CA VAL A 11 -2.46 -0.40 -59.94
C VAL A 11 -1.43 -1.17 -59.10
N THR A 12 -0.44 -0.45 -58.53
CA THR A 12 0.56 -1.05 -57.63
C THR A 12 -0.08 -1.51 -56.31
N LEU A 13 -1.08 -0.79 -55.79
CA LEU A 13 -1.77 -1.14 -54.54
C LEU A 13 -2.68 -2.36 -54.70
N VAL A 14 -3.35 -2.50 -55.85
CA VAL A 14 -4.16 -3.69 -56.19
C VAL A 14 -3.27 -4.93 -56.37
N ALA A 15 -2.12 -4.80 -57.03
CA ALA A 15 -1.15 -5.89 -57.13
C ALA A 15 -0.56 -6.30 -55.75
N LEU A 16 -0.32 -5.33 -54.85
CA LEU A 16 0.18 -5.61 -53.50
C LEU A 16 -0.87 -6.32 -52.63
N LEU A 17 -2.14 -5.92 -52.73
CA LEU A 17 -3.27 -6.51 -51.99
C LEU A 17 -3.55 -7.97 -52.41
N LEU A 18 -3.36 -8.30 -53.69
CA LEU A 18 -3.58 -9.65 -54.23
C LEU A 18 -2.42 -10.63 -53.97
N THR A 19 -1.20 -10.14 -53.73
CA THR A 19 -0.08 -11.02 -53.28
C THR A 19 -0.12 -11.36 -51.79
N SER A 20 -0.88 -10.60 -50.98
CA SER A 20 -0.99 -10.83 -49.54
C SER A 20 -2.02 -11.90 -49.13
N THR A 21 -2.93 -12.28 -50.03
CA THR A 21 -3.93 -13.34 -49.77
C THR A 21 -3.39 -14.75 -50.02
N ALA A 22 -2.17 -14.89 -50.59
CA ALA A 22 -1.53 -16.19 -50.83
C ALA A 22 -0.48 -16.61 -49.77
N ALA A 23 -0.37 -15.87 -48.65
CA ALA A 23 0.59 -16.16 -47.58
C ALA A 23 -0.13 -16.69 -46.32
N GLY A 24 -0.72 -17.88 -46.43
CA GLY A 24 -1.14 -18.67 -45.26
C GLY A 24 0.10 -19.19 -44.51
N CYS A 25 0.11 -19.04 -43.19
CA CYS A 25 1.19 -19.50 -42.31
C CYS A 25 1.09 -21.03 -42.15
N GLY A 26 1.76 -21.79 -43.03
CA GLY A 26 1.82 -23.26 -42.99
C GLY A 26 3.02 -23.77 -43.78
N SER A 27 3.69 -24.82 -43.28
CA SER A 27 5.03 -25.24 -43.73
C SER A 27 5.05 -26.27 -44.88
N GLU A 28 4.23 -26.09 -45.92
CA GLU A 28 4.36 -26.84 -47.18
C GLU A 28 4.28 -25.90 -48.39
N ALA A 29 5.09 -26.18 -49.43
CA ALA A 29 5.34 -25.26 -50.54
C ALA A 29 4.06 -24.94 -51.35
N PRO A 30 3.92 -23.71 -51.91
CA PRO A 30 2.70 -23.32 -52.62
C PRO A 30 2.50 -24.19 -53.88
N GLN A 31 1.33 -24.82 -54.00
CA GLN A 31 0.85 -25.29 -55.29
C GLN A 31 0.50 -24.06 -56.15
N GLU A 32 0.87 -24.11 -57.44
CA GLU A 32 0.82 -22.98 -58.38
C GLU A 32 -0.56 -22.30 -58.43
N GLY A 33 -0.70 -21.18 -57.72
CA GLY A 33 -1.82 -20.25 -57.91
C GLY A 33 -1.68 -19.44 -59.21
N PRO A 34 -2.76 -18.81 -59.71
CA PRO A 34 -2.74 -18.07 -60.96
C PRO A 34 -1.66 -16.98 -60.98
N SER A 35 -0.92 -16.88 -62.09
CA SER A 35 0.25 -16.00 -62.17
C SER A 35 -0.16 -14.59 -62.60
N LEU A 36 -0.34 -13.70 -61.63
CA LEU A 36 -0.44 -12.26 -61.89
C LEU A 36 0.95 -11.63 -61.78
N SER A 37 1.42 -10.96 -62.83
CA SER A 37 2.65 -10.16 -62.74
C SER A 37 2.54 -8.83 -63.47
N VAL A 38 3.19 -7.81 -62.94
CA VAL A 38 3.24 -6.47 -63.54
C VAL A 38 4.70 -6.12 -63.82
N THR A 39 5.00 -5.77 -65.07
CA THR A 39 6.34 -5.36 -65.51
C THR A 39 6.27 -4.01 -66.22
N GLU A 40 7.40 -3.32 -66.37
CA GLU A 40 7.44 -2.07 -67.14
C GLU A 40 7.39 -2.35 -68.64
N ALA A 41 6.55 -1.61 -69.37
CA ALA A 41 6.47 -1.71 -70.82
C ALA A 41 7.77 -1.21 -71.45
N THR A 42 8.23 -1.90 -72.49
CA THR A 42 9.42 -1.48 -73.23
C THR A 42 9.15 -0.16 -73.97
N SER A 43 10.21 0.58 -74.31
CA SER A 43 10.09 1.83 -75.09
C SER A 43 9.54 1.63 -76.50
N GLU A 44 9.51 0.38 -76.99
CA GLU A 44 8.92 0.01 -78.28
C GLU A 44 7.41 -0.26 -78.17
N GLN A 45 6.94 -0.74 -77.01
CA GLN A 45 5.52 -0.92 -76.66
C GLN A 45 4.87 0.40 -76.24
N CYS A 46 5.50 1.16 -75.35
CA CYS A 46 5.01 2.46 -74.88
C CYS A 46 6.12 3.51 -74.96
N PRO A 47 6.15 4.35 -76.01
CA PRO A 47 7.22 5.34 -76.25
C PRO A 47 7.37 6.40 -75.14
N HIS A 48 6.32 6.60 -74.34
CA HIS A 48 6.28 7.58 -73.26
C HIS A 48 6.22 6.92 -71.86
N GLY A 49 6.53 5.62 -71.78
CA GLY A 49 6.44 4.82 -70.56
C GLY A 49 5.06 4.19 -70.38
N GLY A 50 4.99 3.08 -69.65
CA GLY A 50 3.78 2.26 -69.48
C GLY A 50 4.05 1.01 -68.66
N GLN A 51 3.02 0.21 -68.41
CA GLN A 51 3.12 -1.07 -67.71
C GLN A 51 2.52 -2.20 -68.55
N VAL A 52 3.04 -3.41 -68.36
CA VAL A 52 2.51 -4.65 -68.91
C VAL A 52 1.97 -5.47 -67.74
N ILE A 53 0.70 -5.84 -67.81
CA ILE A 53 0.04 -6.70 -66.84
C ILE A 53 -0.15 -8.07 -67.52
N LEU A 54 0.41 -9.10 -66.90
CA LEU A 54 0.24 -10.49 -67.28
C LEU A 54 -0.72 -11.14 -66.28
N ILE A 55 -1.86 -11.62 -66.77
CA ILE A 55 -2.79 -12.46 -66.01
C ILE A 55 -2.77 -13.84 -66.67
N ASP A 56 -2.23 -14.82 -65.95
CA ASP A 56 -1.87 -16.13 -66.50
C ASP A 56 -0.97 -16.01 -67.75
N GLU A 57 -1.48 -16.31 -68.94
CA GLU A 57 -0.74 -16.23 -70.21
C GLU A 57 -1.15 -15.03 -71.09
N THR A 58 -2.09 -14.18 -70.64
CA THR A 58 -2.60 -13.03 -71.42
C THR A 58 -1.89 -11.73 -71.02
N GLU A 59 -1.40 -10.99 -72.02
CA GLU A 59 -0.63 -9.74 -71.84
C GLU A 59 -1.48 -8.51 -72.18
N HIS A 60 -1.64 -7.58 -71.23
CA HIS A 60 -2.28 -6.29 -71.42
C HIS A 60 -1.27 -5.16 -71.28
N VAL A 61 -1.15 -4.31 -72.30
CA VAL A 61 -0.17 -3.21 -72.37
C VAL A 61 -0.87 -1.88 -72.14
N LEU A 62 -0.45 -1.15 -71.11
CA LEU A 62 -1.02 0.14 -70.71
C LEU A 62 0.00 1.25 -70.92
N CYS A 63 -0.26 2.11 -71.92
CA CYS A 63 0.66 3.20 -72.25
C CYS A 63 0.27 4.54 -71.63
N GLN A 64 1.27 5.24 -71.08
CA GLN A 64 1.10 6.62 -70.65
C GLN A 64 0.98 7.54 -71.87
N GLY A 65 0.16 8.58 -71.74
CA GLY A 65 0.03 9.63 -72.75
C GLY A 65 1.33 10.43 -72.92
N ALA A 66 1.52 11.01 -74.10
CA ALA A 66 2.60 11.98 -74.32
C ALA A 66 2.44 13.19 -73.36
N PRO A 67 3.52 13.93 -73.05
CA PRO A 67 3.42 15.08 -72.15
C PRO A 67 2.37 16.11 -72.62
N GLY A 68 1.23 16.19 -71.91
CA GLY A 68 0.15 17.15 -72.18
C GLY A 68 -1.12 16.60 -72.81
N GLU A 69 -1.21 15.29 -73.07
CA GLU A 69 -2.46 14.57 -73.41
C GLU A 69 -2.74 13.46 -72.38
N ASP A 70 -4.02 13.10 -72.19
CA ASP A 70 -4.38 11.96 -71.34
C ASP A 70 -4.05 10.65 -72.10
N GLY A 71 -3.42 9.69 -71.43
CA GLY A 71 -3.19 8.34 -71.97
C GLY A 71 -4.46 7.48 -71.98
N GLU A 72 -4.36 6.25 -72.47
CA GLU A 72 -5.44 5.26 -72.32
C GLU A 72 -5.73 5.07 -70.83
N SER A 73 -6.98 5.32 -70.44
CA SER A 73 -7.45 5.08 -69.07
C SER A 73 -8.18 3.75 -69.09
N PRO A 74 -7.57 2.64 -68.62
CA PRO A 74 -8.28 1.38 -68.53
C PRO A 74 -9.40 1.52 -67.51
N GLU A 75 -10.57 0.98 -67.83
CA GLU A 75 -11.64 0.80 -66.85
C GLU A 75 -11.40 -0.55 -66.17
N ILE A 76 -10.95 -0.50 -64.91
CA ILE A 76 -10.64 -1.68 -64.11
C ILE A 76 -11.74 -1.83 -63.07
N GLU A 77 -12.48 -2.94 -63.14
CA GLU A 77 -13.49 -3.30 -62.14
C GLU A 77 -13.10 -4.62 -61.47
N VAL A 78 -13.15 -4.65 -60.13
CA VAL A 78 -12.96 -5.86 -59.34
C VAL A 78 -14.25 -6.10 -58.57
N THR A 79 -14.82 -7.29 -58.77
CA THR A 79 -16.03 -7.75 -58.07
C THR A 79 -15.79 -9.09 -57.43
N ASP A 80 -16.56 -9.44 -56.41
CA ASP A 80 -16.49 -10.77 -55.79
C ASP A 80 -16.99 -11.83 -56.79
N ALA A 81 -16.28 -12.95 -56.89
CA ALA A 81 -16.74 -14.09 -57.66
C ALA A 81 -18.00 -14.67 -57.03
N THR A 82 -18.97 -15.03 -57.87
CA THR A 82 -20.17 -15.72 -57.38
C THR A 82 -19.83 -17.15 -56.96
N ALA A 83 -20.64 -17.73 -56.08
CA ALA A 83 -20.50 -19.14 -55.66
C ALA A 83 -20.65 -20.16 -56.81
N GLU A 84 -21.15 -19.75 -57.98
CA GLU A 84 -21.15 -20.60 -59.19
C GLU A 84 -19.84 -20.50 -60.00
N GLN A 85 -19.02 -19.48 -59.75
CA GLN A 85 -17.74 -19.24 -60.40
C GLN A 85 -16.56 -19.73 -59.56
N CYS A 86 -16.64 -19.55 -58.24
CA CYS A 86 -15.68 -20.05 -57.25
C CYS A 86 -16.46 -20.57 -56.04
N ASP A 87 -16.38 -21.88 -55.79
CA ASP A 87 -17.14 -22.53 -54.72
C ASP A 87 -16.70 -22.03 -53.32
N GLU A 88 -15.42 -21.70 -53.17
CA GLU A 88 -14.78 -21.27 -51.91
C GLU A 88 -14.50 -19.75 -51.83
N GLY A 89 -15.09 -18.96 -52.74
CA GLY A 89 -14.82 -17.52 -52.83
C GLY A 89 -13.66 -17.17 -53.77
N GLY A 90 -13.53 -15.88 -54.07
CA GLY A 90 -12.57 -15.36 -55.04
C GLY A 90 -13.00 -14.02 -55.64
N VAL A 91 -12.29 -13.55 -56.66
CA VAL A 91 -12.56 -12.26 -57.33
C VAL A 91 -12.61 -12.38 -58.85
N VAL A 92 -13.43 -11.53 -59.47
CA VAL A 92 -13.47 -11.31 -60.93
C VAL A 92 -12.87 -9.96 -61.23
N ILE A 93 -11.81 -9.94 -62.04
CA ILE A 93 -11.15 -8.73 -62.52
C ILE A 93 -11.55 -8.50 -63.97
N THR A 94 -12.13 -7.34 -64.27
CA THR A 94 -12.48 -6.93 -65.63
C THR A 94 -11.59 -5.78 -66.08
N LEU A 95 -10.93 -5.95 -67.23
CA LEU A 95 -10.07 -4.96 -67.87
C LEU A 95 -10.58 -4.73 -69.30
N ASP A 96 -11.03 -3.51 -69.61
CA ASP A 96 -11.46 -3.11 -70.97
C ASP A 96 -12.42 -4.11 -71.64
N ASP A 97 -13.45 -4.54 -70.88
CA ASP A 97 -14.49 -5.52 -71.23
C ASP A 97 -14.07 -7.00 -71.27
N GLU A 98 -12.84 -7.34 -70.87
CA GLU A 98 -12.36 -8.73 -70.74
C GLU A 98 -12.26 -9.13 -69.25
N SER A 99 -12.89 -10.24 -68.85
CA SER A 99 -12.97 -10.67 -67.45
C SER A 99 -12.20 -11.94 -67.14
N HIS A 100 -11.48 -11.93 -66.01
CA HIS A 100 -10.69 -13.03 -65.48
C HIS A 100 -11.17 -13.40 -64.08
N ILE A 101 -11.37 -14.69 -63.84
CA ILE A 101 -11.86 -15.23 -62.56
C ILE A 101 -10.68 -15.85 -61.82
N ILE A 102 -10.47 -15.41 -60.58
CA ILE A 102 -9.45 -15.94 -59.67
C ILE A 102 -10.17 -16.50 -58.46
N CYS A 103 -10.06 -17.81 -58.25
CA CYS A 103 -10.67 -18.48 -57.10
C CYS A 103 -9.66 -18.68 -55.97
N ASP A 104 -10.15 -18.60 -54.74
CA ASP A 104 -9.39 -18.96 -53.54
C ASP A 104 -9.19 -20.49 -53.49
N GLY A 105 -8.16 -20.93 -52.77
CA GLY A 105 -7.94 -22.37 -52.52
C GLY A 105 -8.85 -22.89 -51.41
N GLU A 106 -9.07 -24.20 -51.37
CA GLU A 106 -9.77 -24.84 -50.24
C GLU A 106 -9.07 -24.49 -48.92
N ASP A 107 -9.84 -24.19 -47.87
CA ASP A 107 -9.32 -24.02 -46.52
C ASP A 107 -8.56 -25.29 -46.11
N GLY A 108 -7.37 -25.12 -45.52
CA GLY A 108 -6.66 -26.23 -44.88
C GLY A 108 -7.47 -26.79 -43.71
N GLU A 109 -7.31 -28.08 -43.39
CA GLU A 109 -7.92 -28.64 -42.18
C GLU A 109 -7.42 -27.87 -40.94
N ASP A 110 -8.34 -27.58 -40.01
CA ASP A 110 -7.98 -27.02 -38.70
C ASP A 110 -6.94 -27.94 -38.04
N GLY A 111 -5.88 -27.36 -37.48
CA GLY A 111 -4.96 -28.10 -36.63
C GLY A 111 -5.69 -28.68 -35.41
N GLU A 112 -5.27 -29.85 -34.91
CA GLU A 112 -5.82 -30.37 -33.66
C GLU A 112 -5.58 -29.37 -32.51
N ASP A 113 -6.60 -29.16 -31.68
CA ASP A 113 -6.46 -28.41 -30.43
C ASP A 113 -5.32 -29.00 -29.59
N GLY A 114 -4.48 -28.14 -29.01
CA GLY A 114 -3.51 -28.56 -28.00
C GLY A 114 -4.21 -29.28 -26.85
N GLN A 115 -3.56 -30.29 -26.26
CA GLN A 115 -4.11 -30.91 -25.05
C GLN A 115 -4.28 -29.86 -23.94
N PRO A 116 -5.36 -29.90 -23.14
CA PRO A 116 -5.45 -29.09 -21.94
C PRO A 116 -4.19 -29.29 -21.09
N GLY A 117 -3.56 -28.21 -20.62
CA GLY A 117 -2.48 -28.31 -19.65
C GLY A 117 -2.94 -29.12 -18.42
N GLU A 118 -2.05 -29.92 -17.83
CA GLU A 118 -2.32 -30.52 -16.53
C GLU A 118 -2.64 -29.40 -15.52
N SER A 119 -3.55 -29.66 -14.57
CA SER A 119 -3.83 -28.72 -13.47
C SER A 119 -2.50 -28.31 -12.85
N GLY A 120 -2.13 -27.03 -12.98
CA GLY A 120 -0.87 -26.52 -12.43
C GLY A 120 -0.80 -26.85 -10.96
N ALA A 121 0.28 -27.48 -10.51
CA ALA A 121 0.45 -27.82 -9.10
C ALA A 121 0.43 -26.52 -8.27
N HIS A 122 -0.50 -26.44 -7.31
CA HIS A 122 -0.63 -25.30 -6.42
C HIS A 122 0.38 -25.42 -5.27
N VAL A 123 0.90 -24.29 -4.79
CA VAL A 123 1.72 -24.30 -3.57
C VAL A 123 0.79 -24.17 -2.37
N VAL A 124 0.95 -25.08 -1.42
CA VAL A 124 0.27 -25.07 -0.13
C VAL A 124 1.29 -24.98 0.99
N VAL A 125 0.86 -24.38 2.10
CA VAL A 125 1.69 -24.19 3.28
C VAL A 125 1.14 -25.02 4.43
N ARG A 126 2.02 -25.67 5.19
CA ARG A 126 1.72 -26.26 6.49
C ARG A 126 2.48 -25.54 7.57
N ALA A 127 1.78 -25.17 8.63
CA ALA A 127 2.36 -24.61 9.84
C ALA A 127 2.40 -25.63 10.96
N SER A 128 3.44 -25.59 11.77
CA SER A 128 3.61 -26.35 13.01
C SER A 128 4.44 -25.55 14.00
N GLU A 129 4.47 -25.97 15.26
CA GLU A 129 5.33 -25.33 16.28
C GLU A 129 6.82 -25.51 15.92
N ALA A 130 7.59 -24.42 15.96
CA ALA A 130 9.03 -24.49 15.75
C ALA A 130 9.73 -25.13 16.96
N GLU A 131 10.69 -26.02 16.71
CA GLU A 131 11.50 -26.60 17.78
C GLU A 131 12.38 -25.53 18.45
N VAL A 132 12.71 -25.70 19.73
CA VAL A 132 13.59 -24.77 20.47
C VAL A 132 14.96 -24.56 19.78
N ALA A 133 15.43 -25.56 19.03
CA ALA A 133 16.67 -25.46 18.25
C ALA A 133 16.53 -24.57 17.00
N GLN A 134 15.31 -24.40 16.50
CA GLN A 134 14.96 -23.52 15.38
C GLN A 134 14.63 -22.12 15.89
N CYS A 135 13.80 -22.03 16.93
CA CYS A 135 13.39 -20.78 17.55
C CYS A 135 13.50 -20.86 19.09
N GLU A 136 14.50 -20.19 19.66
CA GLU A 136 14.78 -20.22 21.11
C GLU A 136 13.58 -19.77 21.96
N PHE A 137 12.81 -18.80 21.45
CA PHE A 137 11.66 -18.20 22.12
C PHE A 137 10.32 -18.67 21.56
N GLY A 138 10.32 -19.84 20.92
CA GLY A 138 9.16 -20.34 20.18
C GLY A 138 8.94 -19.60 18.87
N GLY A 139 7.98 -20.09 18.09
CA GLY A 139 7.68 -19.57 16.77
C GLY A 139 6.98 -20.64 15.94
N THR A 140 6.81 -20.35 14.66
CA THR A 140 6.09 -21.23 13.73
C THR A 140 7.05 -21.76 12.67
N PHE A 141 7.08 -23.08 12.52
CA PHE A 141 7.76 -23.75 11.41
C PHE A 141 6.81 -23.89 10.22
N LEU A 142 7.26 -23.42 9.06
CA LEU A 142 6.54 -23.40 7.81
C LEU A 142 7.15 -24.37 6.82
N GLU A 143 6.31 -25.20 6.23
CA GLU A 143 6.65 -26.12 5.14
C GLU A 143 5.84 -25.75 3.90
N PHE A 144 6.52 -25.58 2.78
CA PHE A 144 5.91 -25.31 1.47
C PHE A 144 6.00 -26.59 0.64
N GLY A 145 4.91 -26.96 -0.02
CA GLY A 145 4.86 -28.12 -0.88
C GLY A 145 3.86 -27.95 -2.02
N LEU A 146 3.91 -28.89 -2.96
CA LEU A 146 2.99 -28.93 -4.08
C LEU A 146 1.75 -29.75 -3.69
N ASP A 147 0.57 -29.15 -3.79
CA ASP A 147 -0.72 -29.81 -3.60
C ASP A 147 -1.05 -30.64 -4.85
N ALA A 148 -0.60 -31.89 -4.83
CA ALA A 148 -0.71 -32.80 -5.96
C ALA A 148 -2.14 -33.32 -6.12
N ASN A 149 -2.95 -33.26 -5.06
CA ASN A 149 -4.30 -33.80 -5.05
C ASN A 149 -5.41 -32.74 -5.03
N ALA A 150 -5.03 -31.46 -5.05
CA ALA A 150 -5.89 -30.27 -5.10
C ALA A 150 -6.87 -30.17 -3.91
N ASN A 151 -6.47 -30.59 -2.70
CA ASN A 151 -7.29 -30.49 -1.49
C ASN A 151 -6.98 -29.24 -0.63
N SER A 152 -6.02 -28.41 -1.06
CA SER A 152 -5.56 -27.19 -0.39
C SER A 152 -4.88 -27.42 0.97
N ILE A 153 -4.33 -28.61 1.21
CA ILE A 153 -3.62 -28.99 2.43
C ILE A 153 -2.33 -29.69 2.02
N LEU A 154 -1.21 -29.39 2.69
CA LEU A 154 0.02 -30.15 2.48
C LEU A 154 -0.04 -31.48 3.25
N ASP A 155 -0.36 -32.55 2.54
CA ASP A 155 -0.46 -33.90 3.09
C ASP A 155 0.91 -34.49 3.46
N ALA A 156 0.92 -35.56 4.25
CA ALA A 156 2.16 -36.21 4.67
C ALA A 156 2.85 -36.96 3.51
N GLU A 157 2.09 -37.32 2.47
CA GLU A 157 2.56 -38.01 1.26
C GLU A 157 3.06 -37.05 0.17
N GLU A 158 2.89 -35.74 0.34
CA GLU A 158 3.31 -34.72 -0.61
C GLU A 158 4.72 -34.19 -0.28
N ASP A 159 5.47 -33.84 -1.33
CA ASP A 159 6.86 -33.42 -1.19
C ASP A 159 6.95 -31.97 -0.69
N VAL A 160 7.72 -31.77 0.40
CA VAL A 160 8.14 -30.45 0.88
C VAL A 160 9.25 -29.94 -0.05
N ILE A 161 9.01 -28.79 -0.67
CA ILE A 161 9.96 -28.16 -1.60
C ILE A 161 10.85 -27.13 -0.89
N GLU A 162 10.32 -26.45 0.13
CA GLU A 162 11.05 -25.48 0.95
C GLU A 162 10.49 -25.44 2.38
N SER A 163 11.29 -24.94 3.32
CA SER A 163 10.84 -24.72 4.69
C SER A 163 11.55 -23.55 5.37
N THR A 164 10.87 -22.86 6.26
CA THR A 164 11.43 -21.76 7.05
C THR A 164 10.88 -21.78 8.48
N SER A 165 11.56 -21.10 9.40
CA SER A 165 11.06 -20.87 10.76
C SER A 165 10.80 -19.38 10.94
N ILE A 166 9.58 -19.02 11.33
CA ILE A 166 9.22 -17.67 11.77
C ILE A 166 9.35 -17.65 13.28
N CYS A 167 10.49 -17.18 13.76
CA CYS A 167 10.76 -17.16 15.18
C CYS A 167 10.15 -15.93 15.83
N ASN A 168 9.54 -16.14 17.00
CA ASN A 168 9.22 -15.02 17.86
C ASN A 168 10.52 -14.26 18.15
N GLY A 169 10.49 -12.94 18.01
CA GLY A 169 11.67 -12.11 18.21
C GLY A 169 12.34 -12.44 19.54
N ALA A 170 13.67 -12.58 19.52
CA ALA A 170 14.43 -12.57 20.76
C ALA A 170 14.08 -11.30 21.54
N THR A 171 14.12 -11.38 22.87
CA THR A 171 14.09 -10.17 23.70
C THR A 171 15.18 -9.25 23.17
N GLY A 172 14.81 -8.15 22.50
CA GLY A 172 15.79 -7.21 21.97
C GLY A 172 16.72 -6.78 23.10
N GLU A 173 17.97 -6.40 22.81
CA GLU A 173 18.93 -5.97 23.86
C GLU A 173 18.48 -4.71 24.66
N ALA A 174 17.23 -4.25 24.50
CA ALA A 174 16.53 -3.35 25.40
C ALA A 174 14.97 -3.52 25.41
N GLY A 175 14.42 -4.71 25.14
CA GLY A 175 12.96 -4.95 25.12
C GLY A 175 12.51 -6.16 25.93
N GLN A 176 11.30 -6.12 26.52
CA GLN A 176 10.64 -7.24 27.19
C GLN A 176 10.13 -8.29 26.18
N ALA A 177 9.88 -9.52 26.65
CA ALA A 177 9.33 -10.59 25.82
C ALA A 177 7.90 -10.24 25.38
N GLY A 178 7.59 -10.42 24.09
CA GLY A 178 6.23 -10.32 23.57
C GLY A 178 5.30 -11.36 24.18
N LEU A 179 4.00 -11.12 24.07
CA LEU A 179 2.98 -12.13 24.37
C LEU A 179 3.09 -13.30 23.40
N ASN A 180 2.56 -14.46 23.80
CA ASN A 180 2.52 -15.62 22.92
C ASN A 180 1.63 -15.30 21.71
N THR A 181 2.20 -15.40 20.52
CA THR A 181 1.50 -15.28 19.25
C THR A 181 1.60 -16.59 18.49
N ALA A 182 0.53 -16.96 17.80
CA ALA A 182 0.53 -18.10 16.90
C ALA A 182 -0.04 -17.72 15.54
N MET A 183 0.05 -18.67 14.62
CA MET A 183 -0.43 -18.52 13.26
C MET A 183 -1.34 -19.68 12.88
N ARG A 184 -2.38 -19.37 12.12
CA ARG A 184 -3.23 -20.35 11.42
C ARG A 184 -3.04 -20.20 9.92
N VAL A 185 -3.11 -21.33 9.24
CA VAL A 185 -3.01 -21.42 7.78
C VAL A 185 -4.30 -22.00 7.24
N SER A 186 -4.87 -21.36 6.22
CA SER A 186 -6.06 -21.83 5.52
C SER A 186 -6.01 -21.50 4.03
N ALA A 187 -6.93 -22.05 3.25
CA ALA A 187 -7.00 -21.74 1.82
C ALA A 187 -7.47 -20.28 1.62
N ALA A 188 -6.77 -19.53 0.76
CA ALA A 188 -7.21 -18.20 0.35
C ALA A 188 -8.46 -18.31 -0.54
N ASP A 189 -9.38 -17.35 -0.40
CA ASP A 189 -10.53 -17.27 -1.28
C ASP A 189 -10.13 -16.77 -2.68
N VAL A 190 -10.94 -17.10 -3.69
CA VAL A 190 -10.68 -16.75 -5.10
C VAL A 190 -10.76 -15.25 -5.41
N ALA A 191 -11.36 -14.44 -4.53
CA ALA A 191 -11.40 -12.98 -4.71
C ALA A 191 -10.09 -12.33 -4.22
N SER A 192 -9.45 -12.93 -3.22
CA SER A 192 -8.15 -12.53 -2.69
C SER A 192 -7.00 -13.08 -3.54
N CYS A 193 -7.09 -14.35 -3.97
CA CYS A 193 -6.12 -14.99 -4.85
C CYS A 193 -6.82 -15.66 -6.04
N GLU A 194 -6.80 -15.01 -7.21
CA GLU A 194 -7.50 -15.45 -8.42
C GLU A 194 -7.17 -16.90 -8.84
N PHE A 195 -5.90 -17.30 -8.68
CA PHE A 195 -5.40 -18.63 -9.02
C PHE A 195 -5.27 -19.56 -7.80
N GLY A 196 -6.01 -19.26 -6.74
CA GLY A 196 -5.90 -19.92 -5.45
C GLY A 196 -4.64 -19.49 -4.69
N GLY A 197 -4.52 -19.91 -3.45
CA GLY A 197 -3.40 -19.54 -2.59
C GLY A 197 -3.67 -19.92 -1.14
N THR A 198 -2.84 -19.40 -0.26
CA THR A 198 -2.90 -19.63 1.18
C THR A 198 -3.14 -18.31 1.91
N LEU A 199 -4.04 -18.32 2.88
CA LEU A 199 -4.24 -17.26 3.86
C LEU A 199 -3.49 -17.62 5.15
N LEU A 200 -2.61 -16.74 5.58
CA LEU A 200 -1.95 -16.77 6.89
C LEU A 200 -2.66 -15.79 7.83
N GLU A 201 -3.02 -16.24 9.02
CA GLU A 201 -3.61 -15.41 10.06
C GLU A 201 -2.73 -15.47 11.30
N PHE A 202 -2.38 -14.31 11.86
CA PHE A 202 -1.56 -14.15 13.05
C PHE A 202 -2.40 -13.55 14.18
N GLY A 203 -2.22 -14.06 15.39
CA GLY A 203 -3.01 -13.62 16.54
C GLY A 203 -2.35 -13.98 17.87
N LEU A 204 -3.02 -13.68 18.97
CA LEU A 204 -2.58 -14.11 20.29
C LEU A 204 -2.92 -15.59 20.50
N ASP A 205 -1.93 -16.36 20.94
CA ASP A 205 -2.10 -17.74 21.41
C ASP A 205 -2.40 -17.71 22.91
N ALA A 206 -3.67 -17.46 23.24
CA ALA A 206 -4.13 -17.25 24.60
C ALA A 206 -4.00 -18.51 25.45
N ASN A 207 -4.04 -19.69 24.83
CA ASN A 207 -3.95 -20.97 25.53
C ASN A 207 -2.55 -21.62 25.48
N ALA A 208 -1.60 -21.00 24.76
CA ALA A 208 -0.21 -21.42 24.62
C ALA A 208 -0.06 -22.84 24.03
N ASN A 209 -0.90 -23.20 23.05
CA ASN A 209 -0.85 -24.50 22.38
C ASN A 209 0.00 -24.52 21.11
N GLY A 210 0.53 -23.37 20.68
CA GLY A 210 1.38 -23.22 19.50
C GLY A 210 0.62 -23.07 18.18
N SER A 211 -0.70 -22.88 18.20
CA SER A 211 -1.55 -22.68 17.03
C SER A 211 -2.65 -21.64 17.29
N LEU A 212 -3.07 -20.90 16.25
CA LEU A 212 -4.15 -19.93 16.38
C LEU A 212 -5.51 -20.60 16.19
N ASP A 213 -6.23 -20.79 17.30
CA ASP A 213 -7.52 -21.48 17.31
C ASP A 213 -8.65 -20.64 16.69
N ALA A 214 -9.77 -21.28 16.33
CA ALA A 214 -10.92 -20.61 15.71
C ALA A 214 -11.58 -19.58 16.64
N GLU A 215 -11.44 -19.76 17.94
CA GLU A 215 -11.97 -18.87 18.99
C GLU A 215 -10.99 -17.78 19.43
N GLU A 216 -9.77 -17.76 18.89
CA GLU A 216 -8.75 -16.74 19.20
C GLU A 216 -8.74 -15.62 18.16
N ASP A 217 -8.40 -14.42 18.63
CA ASP A 217 -8.45 -13.19 17.84
C ASP A 217 -7.32 -13.10 16.82
N VAL A 218 -7.70 -12.77 15.58
CA VAL A 218 -6.77 -12.48 14.49
C VAL A 218 -6.40 -11.00 14.54
N ILE A 219 -5.11 -10.72 14.61
CA ILE A 219 -4.55 -9.36 14.63
C ILE A 219 -4.08 -8.94 13.23
N GLU A 220 -3.54 -9.88 12.46
CA GLU A 220 -2.97 -9.62 11.15
C GLU A 220 -3.21 -10.81 10.22
N SER A 221 -3.38 -10.53 8.92
CA SER A 221 -3.61 -11.54 7.90
C SER A 221 -2.79 -11.24 6.66
N GLU A 222 -2.14 -12.26 6.11
CA GLU A 222 -1.33 -12.15 4.90
C GLU A 222 -1.76 -13.20 3.87
N PHE A 223 -1.78 -12.81 2.59
CA PHE A 223 -2.11 -13.71 1.50
C PHE A 223 -0.86 -14.13 0.74
N ILE A 224 -0.75 -15.43 0.51
CA ILE A 224 0.25 -16.04 -0.36
C ILE A 224 -0.50 -16.56 -1.58
N CYS A 225 -0.55 -15.77 -2.64
CA CYS A 225 -1.26 -16.15 -3.85
C CYS A 225 -0.40 -17.01 -4.77
N ASN A 226 -1.04 -17.96 -5.45
CA ASN A 226 -0.41 -18.64 -6.56
C ASN A 226 -0.36 -17.68 -7.76
N GLY A 227 0.76 -17.67 -8.47
CA GLY A 227 0.84 -17.00 -9.76
C GLY A 227 -0.09 -17.65 -10.79
N ALA A 228 -0.42 -16.92 -11.86
CA ALA A 228 -1.13 -17.49 -12.99
C ALA A 228 -0.42 -18.76 -13.48
N PRO A 229 -1.16 -19.80 -13.92
CA PRO A 229 -0.53 -20.95 -14.55
C PRO A 229 0.37 -20.47 -15.70
N GLY A 230 1.66 -20.83 -15.66
CA GLY A 230 2.55 -20.50 -16.77
C GLY A 230 2.07 -21.19 -18.06
N GLU A 231 2.36 -20.59 -19.22
CA GLU A 231 2.02 -21.17 -20.55
C GLU A 231 2.57 -22.61 -20.72
N ASP A 232 3.58 -22.98 -19.94
CA ASP A 232 4.26 -24.28 -19.98
C ASP A 232 3.76 -25.29 -18.92
N GLY A 233 2.77 -24.94 -18.09
CA GLY A 233 2.29 -25.81 -17.00
C GLY A 233 3.33 -26.10 -15.91
N LEU A 234 4.41 -25.31 -15.82
CA LEU A 234 5.48 -25.52 -14.85
C LEU A 234 5.05 -25.09 -13.45
N THR A 235 5.46 -25.89 -12.47
CA THR A 235 5.30 -25.63 -11.03
C THR A 235 5.85 -24.25 -10.67
N PRO A 236 5.10 -23.40 -9.94
CA PRO A 236 5.61 -22.11 -9.49
C PRO A 236 6.88 -22.33 -8.65
N THR A 237 7.91 -21.51 -8.87
CA THR A 237 9.17 -21.60 -8.12
C THR A 237 8.98 -20.92 -6.77
N VAL A 238 9.28 -21.63 -5.69
CA VAL A 238 9.30 -21.07 -4.34
C VAL A 238 10.74 -20.73 -3.98
N THR A 239 10.98 -19.49 -3.57
CA THR A 239 12.28 -19.06 -3.05
C THR A 239 12.10 -18.31 -1.73
N LEU A 240 13.02 -18.54 -0.80
CA LEU A 240 13.04 -17.91 0.51
C LEU A 240 14.25 -16.97 0.60
N GLY A 241 13.98 -15.72 0.97
CA GLY A 241 14.97 -14.73 1.36
C GLY A 241 14.85 -14.39 2.83
N ASN A 242 15.93 -13.90 3.43
CA ASN A 242 15.87 -13.36 4.79
C ASN A 242 15.28 -11.95 4.73
N ALA A 243 14.29 -11.67 5.57
CA ALA A 243 13.86 -10.30 5.86
C ALA A 243 14.72 -9.75 7.00
N THR A 244 15.17 -8.51 6.86
CA THR A 244 15.95 -7.86 7.92
C THR A 244 15.02 -7.34 9.02
N SER A 245 15.55 -6.94 10.17
CA SER A 245 14.76 -6.26 11.20
C SER A 245 14.24 -4.88 10.79
N GLU A 246 14.75 -4.32 9.67
CA GLU A 246 14.21 -3.11 9.04
C GLU A 246 12.92 -3.43 8.29
N ASP A 247 12.83 -4.63 7.70
CA ASP A 247 11.65 -5.13 7.00
C ASP A 247 10.63 -5.74 7.99
N CYS A 248 11.13 -6.44 9.02
CA CYS A 248 10.34 -7.11 10.05
C CYS A 248 10.68 -6.58 11.45
N PRO A 249 9.92 -5.60 11.95
CA PRO A 249 10.19 -4.97 13.24
C PRO A 249 10.19 -5.95 14.42
N GLY A 250 9.31 -6.96 14.36
CA GLY A 250 9.14 -7.98 15.40
C GLY A 250 10.24 -9.04 15.45
N GLY A 251 11.22 -9.03 14.55
CA GLY A 251 12.32 -10.00 14.52
C GLY A 251 12.77 -10.41 13.12
N GLU A 252 13.57 -11.49 13.03
CA GLU A 252 13.92 -12.06 11.72
C GLU A 252 12.66 -12.63 11.06
N GLY A 253 12.30 -12.09 9.89
CA GLY A 253 11.22 -12.62 9.07
C GLY A 253 11.72 -13.30 7.81
N THR A 254 10.80 -13.75 6.99
CA THR A 254 11.09 -14.39 5.70
C THR A 254 10.46 -13.60 4.57
N LEU A 255 11.23 -13.27 3.55
CA LEU A 255 10.70 -12.86 2.25
C LEU A 255 10.41 -14.12 1.45
N LEU A 256 9.13 -14.44 1.26
CA LEU A 256 8.67 -15.55 0.45
C LEU A 256 8.41 -15.06 -0.97
N THR A 257 8.97 -15.71 -1.98
CA THR A 257 8.68 -15.43 -3.39
C THR A 257 8.11 -16.68 -4.04
N ILE A 258 6.91 -16.57 -4.63
CA ILE A 258 6.25 -17.63 -5.41
C ILE A 258 6.07 -17.13 -6.84
N GLY A 259 6.78 -17.74 -7.78
CA GLY A 259 6.81 -17.27 -9.17
C GLY A 259 7.41 -15.86 -9.25
N GLU A 260 6.60 -14.87 -9.61
CA GLU A 260 7.00 -13.46 -9.69
C GLU A 260 6.48 -12.61 -8.52
N GLU A 261 5.66 -13.17 -7.63
CA GLU A 261 5.08 -12.47 -6.49
C GLU A 261 5.94 -12.68 -5.24
N SER A 262 6.07 -11.64 -4.41
CA SER A 262 6.83 -11.71 -3.16
C SER A 262 6.00 -11.16 -2.00
N THR A 263 6.02 -11.90 -0.89
CA THR A 263 5.27 -11.67 0.34
C THR A 263 6.23 -11.66 1.52
N LEU A 264 6.10 -10.66 2.39
CA LEU A 264 6.92 -10.57 3.60
C LEU A 264 6.18 -11.23 4.76
N ILE A 265 6.79 -12.25 5.36
CA ILE A 265 6.23 -12.98 6.51
C ILE A 265 7.04 -12.58 7.75
N CYS A 266 6.48 -11.68 8.55
CA CYS A 266 7.12 -11.19 9.77
C CYS A 266 6.50 -11.83 11.03
N PRO A 267 7.30 -12.08 12.07
CA PRO A 267 6.73 -12.40 13.38
C PRO A 267 5.97 -11.19 13.93
N LEU A 268 4.80 -11.46 14.51
CA LEU A 268 4.02 -10.46 15.22
C LEU A 268 4.65 -10.21 16.60
N MET A 269 4.96 -8.97 16.95
CA MET A 269 5.36 -8.62 18.32
C MET A 269 4.24 -7.83 18.99
N VAL A 270 3.51 -8.51 19.88
CA VAL A 270 2.46 -7.90 20.70
C VAL A 270 2.96 -7.76 22.14
N VAL A 271 2.79 -6.57 22.73
CA VAL A 271 3.17 -6.27 24.11
C VAL A 271 2.08 -5.47 24.81
N TYR A 272 2.14 -5.39 26.14
CA TYR A 272 1.34 -4.44 26.90
C TYR A 272 1.92 -3.04 26.81
N ALA A 273 1.06 -2.02 26.78
CA ALA A 273 1.47 -0.63 26.76
C ALA A 273 2.39 -0.29 27.95
N ALA A 274 2.12 -0.84 29.14
CA ALA A 274 2.94 -0.63 30.35
C ALA A 274 4.40 -1.06 30.20
N ASP A 275 4.70 -1.96 29.25
CA ASP A 275 6.04 -2.44 28.99
C ASP A 275 6.82 -1.56 28.00
N LEU A 276 6.16 -0.58 27.35
CA LEU A 276 6.81 0.28 26.38
C LEU A 276 7.84 1.22 27.03
N PRO A 277 9.08 1.27 26.51
CA PRO A 277 10.07 2.23 27.00
C PRO A 277 9.63 3.68 26.83
N THR A 278 10.10 4.56 27.72
CA THR A 278 9.94 6.01 27.54
C THR A 278 10.61 6.46 26.23
N GLY A 279 9.87 7.21 25.42
CA GLY A 279 10.30 7.67 24.10
C GLY A 279 9.74 6.86 22.94
N THR A 280 9.19 5.67 23.18
CA THR A 280 8.54 4.85 22.16
C THR A 280 7.38 5.60 21.51
N LEU A 281 7.17 5.36 20.21
CA LEU A 281 6.04 5.90 19.46
C LEU A 281 4.87 4.92 19.50
N VAL A 282 3.69 5.45 19.75
CA VAL A 282 2.41 4.74 19.75
C VAL A 282 1.49 5.46 18.77
N VAL A 283 0.87 4.71 17.88
CA VAL A 283 -0.05 5.21 16.86
C VAL A 283 -1.38 4.49 17.01
N ASP A 284 -2.44 5.21 16.71
CA ASP A 284 -3.73 4.61 16.43
C ASP A 284 -4.09 5.00 14.99
N SER A 285 -3.95 4.07 14.05
CA SER A 285 -4.15 4.32 12.63
C SER A 285 -5.59 4.67 12.29
N ALA A 286 -6.55 4.22 13.11
CA ALA A 286 -7.97 4.52 12.96
C ALA A 286 -8.31 5.93 13.46
N THR A 287 -7.54 6.48 14.39
CA THR A 287 -7.66 7.89 14.80
C THR A 287 -7.01 8.81 13.77
N VAL A 288 -7.82 9.27 12.81
CA VAL A 288 -7.38 10.26 11.81
C VAL A 288 -7.72 11.68 12.27
N TRP A 289 -6.70 12.53 12.37
CA TRP A 289 -6.83 13.94 12.70
C TRP A 289 -6.05 14.80 11.69
N ASN A 290 -6.71 15.81 11.10
CA ASN A 290 -6.13 16.61 10.01
C ASN A 290 -5.54 15.76 8.87
N GLU A 291 -6.29 14.75 8.42
CA GLU A 291 -5.92 13.87 7.30
C GLU A 291 -4.71 12.94 7.55
N ALA A 292 -4.23 12.83 8.80
CA ALA A 292 -3.16 11.92 9.19
C ALA A 292 -3.48 11.18 10.50
N PRO A 293 -2.97 9.95 10.70
CA PRO A 293 -3.02 9.30 12.00
C PRO A 293 -2.31 10.11 13.07
N LEU A 294 -2.85 10.12 14.29
CA LEU A 294 -2.16 10.72 15.42
C LEU A 294 -1.02 9.82 15.90
N GLU A 295 0.18 10.39 15.93
CA GLU A 295 1.34 9.77 16.54
C GLU A 295 1.57 10.34 17.94
N TRP A 296 1.83 9.43 18.87
CA TRP A 296 2.02 9.70 20.27
C TRP A 296 3.38 9.18 20.74
N ARG A 297 3.97 9.86 21.71
CA ARG A 297 5.22 9.44 22.36
C ARG A 297 4.94 9.08 23.81
N VAL A 298 5.48 7.94 24.26
CA VAL A 298 5.51 7.57 25.68
C VAL A 298 6.38 8.57 26.44
N VAL A 299 5.77 9.37 27.30
CA VAL A 299 6.48 10.41 28.07
C VAL A 299 6.65 10.06 29.54
N HIS A 300 5.79 9.22 30.11
CA HIS A 300 5.83 8.83 31.51
C HIS A 300 5.06 7.54 31.77
N HIS A 301 5.29 6.93 32.93
CA HIS A 301 4.52 5.80 33.44
C HIS A 301 3.91 6.13 34.79
N ASN A 302 2.73 5.58 35.06
CA ASN A 302 2.05 5.70 36.34
C ASN A 302 1.76 7.14 36.79
N TYR A 303 1.50 8.03 35.82
CA TYR A 303 1.25 9.43 36.10
C TYR A 303 0.02 9.63 37.01
N GLY A 304 0.11 10.59 37.92
CA GLY A 304 -1.02 10.95 38.80
C GLY A 304 -1.44 9.82 39.75
N PHE A 305 -0.53 8.91 40.08
CA PHE A 305 -0.77 7.70 40.89
C PHE A 305 -1.71 6.67 40.25
N LEU A 306 -1.94 6.76 38.93
CA LEU A 306 -2.61 5.71 38.18
C LEU A 306 -1.66 4.53 37.99
N ALA A 307 -1.70 3.56 38.90
CA ALA A 307 -0.91 2.35 38.76
C ALA A 307 -1.25 1.61 37.46
N ASN A 308 -0.24 1.07 36.81
CA ASN A 308 -0.35 0.40 35.51
C ASN A 308 -0.94 1.31 34.43
N SER A 309 -0.37 2.49 34.23
CA SER A 309 -0.77 3.39 33.14
C SER A 309 0.42 3.96 32.40
N VAL A 310 0.19 4.33 31.15
CA VAL A 310 1.18 4.95 30.27
C VAL A 310 0.69 6.33 29.86
N THR A 311 1.55 7.33 30.02
CA THR A 311 1.26 8.70 29.60
C THR A 311 1.84 8.94 28.23
N LEU A 312 0.98 9.33 27.30
CA LEU A 312 1.30 9.58 25.91
C LEU A 312 1.13 11.06 25.58
N ARG A 313 2.02 11.63 24.78
CA ARG A 313 1.94 13.02 24.28
C ARG A 313 2.06 13.04 22.77
N THR A 314 1.27 13.85 22.07
CA THR A 314 1.38 13.94 20.61
C THR A 314 2.78 14.41 20.17
N THR A 315 3.30 13.82 19.09
CA THR A 315 4.58 14.22 18.50
C THR A 315 4.48 15.51 17.71
N GLU A 316 3.30 15.84 17.18
CA GLU A 316 3.00 17.10 16.47
C GLU A 316 1.91 17.94 17.15
N PHE A 317 1.76 19.18 16.67
CA PHE A 317 0.68 20.07 17.10
C PHE A 317 -0.64 19.73 16.41
N VAL A 318 -1.70 19.51 17.19
CA VAL A 318 -3.00 19.10 16.64
C VAL A 318 -3.87 20.27 16.17
N ALA A 319 -3.61 21.47 16.71
CA ALA A 319 -4.35 22.69 16.40
C ALA A 319 -3.60 23.94 16.88
N LEU A 320 -3.99 25.10 16.32
CA LEU A 320 -3.68 26.42 16.88
C LEU A 320 -4.93 26.96 17.59
N ARG A 321 -4.89 27.08 18.92
CA ARG A 321 -6.04 27.51 19.73
C ARG A 321 -5.66 28.42 20.86
N ALA A 322 -6.60 29.26 21.27
CA ALA A 322 -6.47 30.07 22.47
C ALA A 322 -6.91 29.27 23.70
N ILE A 323 -6.37 29.62 24.87
CA ILE A 323 -6.66 28.94 26.15
C ILE A 323 -7.92 29.46 26.85
N TYR A 324 -8.41 30.66 26.52
CA TYR A 324 -9.33 31.41 27.39
C TYR A 324 -10.78 30.88 27.40
N ASN A 325 -11.55 31.32 28.39
CA ASN A 325 -13.02 31.31 28.42
C ASN A 325 -13.55 32.75 28.22
N ALA A 326 -14.79 32.92 27.75
CA ALA A 326 -15.52 34.19 27.65
C ALA A 326 -15.50 35.09 28.93
N GLY A 327 -15.11 34.57 30.10
CA GLY A 327 -15.07 35.26 31.39
C GLY A 327 -13.76 35.94 31.82
N TRP A 328 -12.76 36.15 30.94
CA TRP A 328 -11.47 36.79 31.29
C TRP A 328 -10.61 35.99 32.29
N ALA A 329 -10.62 34.66 32.17
CA ALA A 329 -9.77 33.77 32.97
C ALA A 329 -9.22 32.63 32.11
N ASN A 330 -8.00 32.19 32.43
CA ASN A 330 -7.33 31.04 31.80
C ASN A 330 -7.11 29.87 32.75
N ALA A 331 -7.85 29.81 33.86
CA ALA A 331 -7.82 28.66 34.76
C ALA A 331 -8.20 27.40 33.99
N TRP A 332 -7.36 26.36 34.11
CA TRP A 332 -7.50 25.12 33.32
C TRP A 332 -8.91 24.53 33.41
N GLY A 333 -9.44 24.36 34.63
CA GLY A 333 -10.74 23.73 34.87
C GLY A 333 -11.94 24.36 34.16
N SER A 334 -11.85 25.65 33.79
CA SER A 334 -12.92 26.35 33.06
C SER A 334 -12.49 26.87 31.68
N SER A 335 -11.37 26.42 31.13
CA SER A 335 -10.85 26.89 29.83
C SER A 335 -11.62 26.32 28.63
N ASP A 336 -11.84 27.12 27.57
CA ASP A 336 -12.47 26.62 26.33
C ASP A 336 -11.58 25.58 25.64
N LEU A 337 -10.25 25.68 25.84
CA LEU A 337 -9.29 24.68 25.35
C LEU A 337 -9.51 23.31 26.00
N ARG A 338 -9.68 23.25 27.33
CA ARG A 338 -10.00 22.00 28.05
C ARG A 338 -11.32 21.41 27.57
N THR A 339 -12.35 22.23 27.41
CA THR A 339 -13.66 21.79 26.90
C THR A 339 -13.52 21.19 25.52
N TRP A 340 -12.78 21.82 24.62
CA TRP A 340 -12.53 21.28 23.28
C TRP A 340 -11.74 19.97 23.29
N LEU A 341 -10.68 19.88 24.10
CA LEU A 341 -9.85 18.67 24.20
C LEU A 341 -10.67 17.45 24.61
N ASN A 342 -11.54 17.61 25.61
CA ASN A 342 -12.34 16.51 26.16
C ASN A 342 -13.69 16.32 25.46
N ALA A 343 -14.00 17.11 24.42
CA ALA A 343 -15.21 16.96 23.63
C ALA A 343 -14.86 16.68 22.16
N ASP A 344 -14.56 17.72 21.38
CA ASP A 344 -14.39 17.60 19.93
C ASP A 344 -13.13 16.81 19.54
N PHE A 345 -12.03 16.98 20.28
CA PHE A 345 -10.79 16.28 19.97
C PHE A 345 -10.86 14.80 20.39
N ALA A 346 -11.27 14.52 21.63
CA ALA A 346 -11.44 13.16 22.12
C ALA A 346 -12.49 12.35 21.32
N ALA A 347 -13.52 13.02 20.77
CA ALA A 347 -14.54 12.35 19.95
C ALA A 347 -14.02 11.82 18.60
N ALA A 348 -12.81 12.22 18.17
CA ALA A 348 -12.19 11.72 16.96
C ALA A 348 -11.39 10.41 17.18
N PHE A 349 -11.25 9.97 18.43
CA PHE A 349 -10.50 8.76 18.73
C PHE A 349 -11.24 7.51 18.24
N SER A 350 -10.47 6.51 17.82
CA SER A 350 -11.00 5.19 17.51
C SER A 350 -11.68 4.57 18.74
N PRO A 351 -12.55 3.56 18.56
CA PRO A 351 -13.10 2.79 19.68
C PRO A 351 -12.00 2.20 20.58
N ALA A 352 -10.94 1.66 19.98
CA ALA A 352 -9.80 1.06 20.68
C ALA A 352 -9.10 2.04 21.62
N LEU A 353 -8.70 3.20 21.09
CA LEU A 353 -8.04 4.22 21.90
C LEU A 353 -9.00 4.81 22.94
N SER A 354 -10.28 4.99 22.58
CA SER A 354 -11.30 5.51 23.51
C SER A 354 -11.54 4.60 24.71
N GLU A 355 -11.51 3.29 24.50
CA GLU A 355 -11.63 2.29 25.57
C GLU A 355 -10.38 2.23 26.44
N ALA A 356 -9.20 2.38 25.83
CA ALA A 356 -7.92 2.40 26.53
C ALA A 356 -7.73 3.63 27.44
N LEU A 357 -8.44 4.74 27.20
CA LEU A 357 -8.25 5.99 27.96
C LEU A 357 -8.49 5.80 29.47
N THR A 358 -7.55 6.30 30.28
CA THR A 358 -7.65 6.35 31.73
C THR A 358 -7.71 7.79 32.24
N PRO A 359 -8.91 8.38 32.40
CA PRO A 359 -9.06 9.74 32.90
C PRO A 359 -8.40 9.90 34.28
N VAL A 360 -7.64 10.97 34.46
CA VAL A 360 -6.86 11.24 35.68
C VAL A 360 -7.23 12.60 36.24
N THR A 361 -7.04 12.77 37.55
CA THR A 361 -7.10 14.12 38.14
C THR A 361 -5.84 14.90 37.75
N ILE A 362 -6.00 15.85 36.83
CA ILE A 362 -4.96 16.78 36.40
C ILE A 362 -4.88 17.93 37.39
N PRO A 363 -3.78 18.05 38.15
CA PRO A 363 -3.61 19.18 39.04
C PRO A 363 -3.37 20.44 38.20
N TRP A 364 -3.70 21.63 38.67
CA TRP A 364 -3.32 22.88 37.99
C TRP A 364 -2.99 23.97 38.99
N VAL A 365 -2.17 24.93 38.56
CA VAL A 365 -1.72 26.05 39.38
C VAL A 365 -1.90 27.37 38.63
N SER A 366 -2.28 28.40 39.37
CA SER A 366 -2.26 29.79 38.94
C SER A 366 -1.38 30.61 39.89
N ILE A 367 -0.36 31.27 39.35
CA ILE A 367 0.62 32.04 40.12
C ILE A 367 0.23 33.52 40.08
N ASN A 368 -0.07 34.12 41.24
CA ASN A 368 -0.31 35.55 41.39
C ASN A 368 0.72 36.20 42.30
N SER A 369 1.69 36.93 41.74
CA SER A 369 2.67 37.71 42.52
C SER A 369 3.36 36.93 43.66
N GLY A 370 3.54 35.62 43.47
CA GLY A 370 4.14 34.69 44.45
C GLY A 370 3.14 33.82 45.22
N ASP A 371 1.86 34.18 45.22
CA ASP A 371 0.78 33.36 45.78
C ASP A 371 0.34 32.28 44.77
N LEU A 372 0.12 31.07 45.28
CA LEU A 372 -0.29 29.92 44.47
C LEU A 372 -1.76 29.59 44.72
N THR A 373 -2.55 29.54 43.66
CA THR A 373 -3.89 28.92 43.66
C THR A 373 -3.79 27.58 42.96
N THR A 374 -4.25 26.52 43.60
CA THR A 374 -4.18 25.15 43.07
C THR A 374 -5.57 24.53 42.94
N GLY A 375 -5.75 23.64 41.98
CA GLY A 375 -6.95 22.83 41.83
C GLY A 375 -6.67 21.50 41.14
N GLY A 376 -7.72 20.73 40.85
CA GLY A 376 -7.62 19.48 40.13
C GLY A 376 -8.93 19.17 39.40
N ASP A 377 -8.83 18.74 38.15
CA ASP A 377 -9.95 18.38 37.29
C ASP A 377 -9.71 16.99 36.71
N VAL A 378 -10.76 16.16 36.61
CA VAL A 378 -10.65 14.85 35.97
C VAL A 378 -10.79 15.01 34.47
N ASP A 379 -9.73 14.69 33.73
CA ASP A 379 -9.64 14.84 32.28
C ASP A 379 -9.11 13.57 31.63
N ALA A 380 -9.67 13.24 30.45
CA ALA A 380 -9.17 12.18 29.59
C ALA A 380 -8.05 12.69 28.67
N VAL A 381 -8.18 13.95 28.23
CA VAL A 381 -7.19 14.64 27.39
C VAL A 381 -6.82 15.97 28.03
N PHE A 382 -5.52 16.25 28.15
CA PHE A 382 -5.01 17.46 28.77
C PHE A 382 -3.76 18.00 28.07
N ILE A 383 -3.17 19.08 28.58
CA ILE A 383 -1.84 19.56 28.16
C ILE A 383 -0.92 19.59 29.38
N ALA A 384 0.38 19.42 29.17
CA ALA A 384 1.36 19.38 30.26
C ALA A 384 1.60 20.76 30.92
N SER A 385 1.96 20.76 32.20
CA SER A 385 2.45 21.94 32.92
C SER A 385 3.89 22.27 32.57
N ARG A 386 4.34 23.45 32.99
CA ARG A 386 5.76 23.81 32.98
C ARG A 386 6.60 22.80 33.75
N THR A 387 6.15 22.39 34.93
CA THR A 387 6.86 21.40 35.77
C THR A 387 6.97 20.05 35.05
N GLU A 388 5.86 19.53 34.51
CA GLU A 388 5.82 18.24 33.81
C GLU A 388 6.74 18.19 32.59
N LEU A 389 6.89 19.32 31.91
CA LEU A 389 7.77 19.46 30.76
C LEU A 389 9.24 19.70 31.13
N GLY A 390 9.65 19.49 32.39
CA GLY A 390 11.04 19.65 32.84
C GLY A 390 11.44 21.11 33.07
N GLY A 391 10.47 21.97 33.36
CA GLY A 391 10.71 23.33 33.85
C GLY A 391 11.01 23.37 35.35
N GLU A 392 11.23 24.58 35.86
CA GLU A 392 11.36 24.80 37.30
C GLU A 392 10.07 24.35 38.01
N ALA A 393 10.22 23.50 39.02
CA ALA A 393 9.09 22.90 39.71
C ALA A 393 8.25 23.95 40.45
N VAL A 394 6.94 23.89 40.24
CA VAL A 394 5.95 24.70 40.95
C VAL A 394 5.08 23.77 41.79
N ALA A 395 4.89 24.11 43.07
CA ALA A 395 4.11 23.28 43.99
C ALA A 395 2.66 23.13 43.49
N GLY A 396 2.22 21.88 43.33
CA GLY A 396 0.87 21.54 42.86
C GLY A 396 0.73 21.40 41.34
N GLU A 397 1.83 21.37 40.57
CA GLU A 397 1.79 21.22 39.10
C GLU A 397 2.00 19.82 38.57
N GLY A 398 2.02 18.81 39.44
CA GLY A 398 2.40 17.44 39.07
C GLY A 398 3.91 17.24 39.15
N GLU A 399 4.37 16.14 38.56
CA GLU A 399 5.76 15.68 38.59
C GLU A 399 6.37 15.75 37.18
N VAL A 400 7.69 15.86 37.09
CA VAL A 400 8.38 15.91 35.80
C VAL A 400 8.17 14.58 35.08
N PHE A 401 7.71 14.61 33.83
CA PHE A 401 7.62 13.38 33.03
C PHE A 401 9.02 12.82 32.76
N ASP A 402 9.16 11.49 32.71
CA ASP A 402 10.44 10.82 32.51
C ASP A 402 11.16 11.31 31.25
N TRP A 403 10.41 11.56 30.17
CA TRP A 403 10.96 12.08 28.91
C TRP A 403 11.58 13.48 29.04
N PHE A 404 11.22 14.28 30.04
CA PHE A 404 11.80 15.61 30.29
C PHE A 404 12.67 15.67 31.56
N ALA A 405 12.96 14.53 32.19
CA ALA A 405 13.68 14.47 33.45
C ALA A 405 15.16 14.89 33.32
N ASP A 406 15.78 14.69 32.16
CA ASP A 406 17.14 15.16 31.90
C ASP A 406 17.14 16.64 31.44
N PRO A 407 17.59 17.58 32.28
CA PRO A 407 17.59 19.00 31.95
C PRO A 407 18.51 19.34 30.77
N ALA A 408 19.50 18.49 30.43
CA ALA A 408 20.39 18.72 29.30
C ALA A 408 19.69 18.56 27.95
N THR A 409 18.66 17.71 27.88
CA THR A 409 17.94 17.37 26.63
C THR A 409 16.49 17.87 26.62
N ALA A 410 15.95 18.27 27.77
CA ALA A 410 14.54 18.64 27.91
C ALA A 410 14.11 19.80 27.01
N ALA A 411 14.96 20.82 26.79
CA ALA A 411 14.63 21.93 25.88
C ALA A 411 14.49 21.48 24.43
N GLU A 412 15.42 20.67 23.94
CA GLU A 412 15.38 20.12 22.59
C GLU A 412 14.14 19.23 22.41
N ARG A 413 13.84 18.36 23.39
CA ARG A 413 12.64 17.50 23.38
C ARG A 413 11.32 18.28 23.45
N ARG A 414 11.31 19.47 24.07
CA ARG A 414 10.15 20.36 24.06
C ARG A 414 9.97 21.02 22.70
N ALA A 415 11.06 21.33 22.00
CA ALA A 415 11.08 21.98 20.70
C ALA A 415 10.87 21.02 19.52
N GLU A 416 11.04 19.71 19.73
CA GLU A 416 10.82 18.64 18.74
C GLU A 416 9.47 18.80 18.05
N SER A 417 9.45 19.18 16.77
CA SER A 417 8.27 19.26 15.89
C SER A 417 8.71 19.55 14.45
N GLU A 418 8.01 19.00 13.48
CA GLU A 418 8.14 19.38 12.06
C GLU A 418 7.56 20.77 11.78
N THR A 419 6.59 21.21 12.59
CA THR A 419 5.88 22.50 12.45
C THR A 419 6.08 23.40 13.67
N PRO A 420 7.31 23.89 13.92
CA PRO A 420 7.64 24.56 15.18
C PRO A 420 6.82 25.84 15.38
N VAL A 421 5.95 25.82 16.38
CA VAL A 421 5.20 26.97 16.89
C VAL A 421 5.35 27.07 18.40
N GLN A 422 5.05 28.25 18.96
CA GLN A 422 4.89 28.34 20.41
C GLN A 422 3.65 27.56 20.82
N TYR A 423 3.65 26.94 22.00
CA TYR A 423 2.52 26.16 22.48
C TYR A 423 2.23 26.35 23.97
N TRP A 424 0.97 26.13 24.32
CA TRP A 424 0.48 26.35 25.68
C TRP A 424 1.00 25.30 26.65
N THR A 425 1.29 25.76 27.88
CA THR A 425 1.29 24.89 29.07
C THR A 425 0.05 25.19 29.89
N ARG A 426 -0.35 24.27 30.78
CA ARG A 426 -1.44 24.52 31.73
C ARG A 426 -1.02 25.35 32.96
N THR A 427 0.24 25.79 33.06
CA THR A 427 0.69 26.64 34.17
C THR A 427 0.14 28.05 34.03
N GLY A 428 -0.84 28.39 34.87
CA GLY A 428 -1.43 29.71 34.91
C GLY A 428 -0.53 30.75 35.57
N MET A 429 -0.59 31.98 35.09
CA MET A 429 0.07 33.15 35.62
C MET A 429 -0.82 34.37 35.54
N TRP A 430 -0.64 35.26 36.49
CA TRP A 430 -1.28 36.56 36.45
C TRP A 430 -0.39 37.56 35.73
N THR A 431 -1.02 38.45 34.97
CA THR A 431 -0.36 39.59 34.35
C THR A 431 -0.97 40.89 34.83
N THR A 432 -0.18 41.96 34.84
CA THR A 432 -0.66 43.28 35.21
C THR A 432 -0.97 44.09 33.96
N TYR A 433 -2.21 44.55 33.82
CA TYR A 433 -2.62 45.46 32.76
C TYR A 433 -3.27 46.71 33.35
N SER A 434 -2.77 47.89 32.97
CA SER A 434 -3.28 49.18 33.45
C SER A 434 -3.39 49.31 34.99
N GLY A 435 -2.51 48.62 35.73
CA GLY A 435 -2.49 48.63 37.20
C GLY A 435 -3.41 47.62 37.89
N SER A 436 -4.10 46.77 37.12
CA SER A 436 -4.93 45.66 37.65
C SER A 436 -4.29 44.31 37.28
N GLU A 437 -4.36 43.34 38.19
CA GLU A 437 -3.87 41.97 37.93
C GLU A 437 -5.00 41.10 37.33
N TYR A 438 -4.64 40.25 36.37
CA TYR A 438 -5.59 39.37 35.67
C TYR A 438 -5.03 37.95 35.48
N PRO A 439 -5.83 36.89 35.72
CA PRO A 439 -5.47 35.49 35.49
C PRO A 439 -5.65 35.11 34.01
N MET A 440 -4.90 35.76 33.11
CA MET A 440 -5.07 35.58 31.66
C MET A 440 -3.79 35.21 30.93
N SER A 441 -2.71 34.96 31.66
CA SER A 441 -1.41 34.58 31.12
C SER A 441 -1.09 33.15 31.50
N ALA A 442 -0.45 32.40 30.62
CA ALA A 442 0.09 31.09 30.95
C ALA A 442 1.56 31.05 30.56
N TRP A 443 2.34 30.15 31.17
CA TRP A 443 3.62 29.81 30.57
C TRP A 443 3.38 29.15 29.22
N MET A 444 4.21 29.50 28.26
CA MET A 444 4.27 28.88 26.95
C MET A 444 5.67 28.34 26.74
N VAL A 445 5.76 27.36 25.87
CA VAL A 445 7.05 26.92 25.33
C VAL A 445 7.24 27.60 23.99
N ASN A 446 8.36 28.28 23.81
CA ASN A 446 8.72 28.89 22.53
C ASN A 446 9.29 27.85 21.54
N THR A 447 9.57 28.27 20.31
CA THR A 447 10.12 27.38 19.27
C THR A 447 11.54 26.88 19.56
N SER A 448 12.22 27.41 20.57
CA SER A 448 13.52 26.93 21.06
C SER A 448 13.40 25.99 22.26
N GLY A 449 12.18 25.70 22.72
CA GLY A 449 11.95 24.86 23.89
C GLY A 449 12.10 25.60 25.23
N ASP A 450 12.26 26.91 25.23
CA ASP A 450 12.34 27.70 26.46
C ASP A 450 10.94 28.10 26.94
N PHE A 451 10.80 28.17 28.26
CA PHE A 451 9.60 28.70 28.87
C PHE A 451 9.59 30.22 28.79
N VAL A 452 8.53 30.78 28.24
CA VAL A 452 8.27 32.22 28.19
C VAL A 452 6.92 32.52 28.81
N ALA A 453 6.84 33.62 29.57
CA ALA A 453 5.56 34.07 30.10
C ALA A 453 4.71 34.58 28.93
N GLY A 454 3.52 34.01 28.77
CA GLY A 454 2.51 34.58 27.87
C GLY A 454 2.17 35.98 28.35
N ASN A 455 2.30 36.97 27.46
CA ASN A 455 1.74 38.29 27.73
C ASN A 455 0.20 38.21 27.79
N TRP A 456 -0.46 39.34 28.05
CA TRP A 456 -1.89 39.46 27.80
C TRP A 456 -2.17 39.10 26.32
N THR A 457 -2.60 37.88 26.02
CA THR A 457 -2.78 37.43 24.63
C THR A 457 -4.01 36.52 24.48
N SER A 458 -4.85 36.86 23.49
CA SER A 458 -5.93 36.02 22.96
C SER A 458 -5.46 35.18 21.77
N ASP A 459 -4.15 35.11 21.53
CA ASP A 459 -3.60 34.53 20.32
C ASP A 459 -3.73 33.00 20.35
N PRO A 460 -3.96 32.40 19.17
CA PRO A 460 -3.92 30.96 19.04
C PRO A 460 -2.47 30.46 19.04
N PHE A 461 -2.16 29.48 19.88
CA PHE A 461 -0.87 28.80 19.92
C PHE A 461 -1.05 27.29 19.75
N GLY A 462 0.06 26.60 19.49
CA GLY A 462 0.10 25.16 19.37
C GLY A 462 -0.52 24.47 20.58
N VAL A 463 -1.18 23.35 20.32
CA VAL A 463 -1.71 22.44 21.34
C VAL A 463 -1.01 21.10 21.18
N ARG A 464 -0.43 20.60 22.29
CA ARG A 464 0.13 19.26 22.39
C ARG A 464 -0.62 18.47 23.44
N PRO A 465 -1.65 17.72 23.02
CA PRO A 465 -2.41 16.86 23.90
C PRO A 465 -1.54 15.82 24.58
N VAL A 466 -1.96 15.47 25.79
CA VAL A 466 -1.46 14.37 26.60
C VAL A 466 -2.67 13.54 27.02
N ILE A 467 -2.50 12.22 26.99
CA ILE A 467 -3.49 11.25 27.45
C ILE A 467 -2.81 10.23 28.36
N ASN A 468 -3.59 9.55 29.19
CA ASN A 468 -3.15 8.30 29.80
C ASN A 468 -3.97 7.17 29.21
N ILE A 469 -3.31 6.03 28.99
CA ILE A 469 -3.96 4.78 28.62
C ILE A 469 -3.70 3.72 29.68
N ASP A 470 -4.60 2.74 29.76
CA ASP A 470 -4.43 1.56 30.59
C ASP A 470 -3.15 0.82 30.18
N GLY A 471 -2.34 0.44 31.16
CA GLY A 471 -1.11 -0.31 30.96
C GLY A 471 -1.34 -1.68 30.32
N ASP A 472 -2.52 -2.28 30.52
CA ASP A 472 -2.91 -3.56 29.93
C ASP A 472 -3.41 -3.42 28.48
N THR A 473 -3.41 -2.20 27.92
CA THR A 473 -3.72 -1.98 26.51
C THR A 473 -2.71 -2.72 25.64
N LEU A 474 -3.21 -3.52 24.68
CA LEU A 474 -2.36 -4.25 23.75
C LEU A 474 -1.88 -3.35 22.63
N VAL A 475 -0.60 -3.50 22.30
CA VAL A 475 0.01 -2.82 21.16
C VAL A 475 0.84 -3.79 20.34
N VAL A 476 0.84 -3.61 19.03
CA VAL A 476 1.63 -4.40 18.08
C VAL A 476 2.76 -3.56 17.50
N GLN A 477 3.97 -4.13 17.42
CA GLN A 477 5.10 -3.44 16.81
C GLN A 477 4.94 -3.38 15.28
N ARG A 478 4.99 -2.17 14.72
CA ARG A 478 4.91 -1.90 13.27
C ARG A 478 6.21 -1.38 12.67
N GLU A 479 7.06 -0.77 13.49
CA GLU A 479 8.44 -0.39 13.16
C GLU A 479 9.30 -0.48 14.43
N SER A 480 10.63 -0.42 14.31
CA SER A 480 11.54 -0.71 15.44
C SER A 480 11.20 0.02 16.74
N ASN A 481 10.71 1.27 16.67
CA ASN A 481 10.26 2.05 17.82
C ASN A 481 8.81 2.57 17.70
N ARG A 482 7.99 1.96 16.83
CA ARG A 482 6.62 2.40 16.56
C ARG A 482 5.65 1.25 16.75
N PHE A 483 4.69 1.46 17.63
CA PHE A 483 3.67 0.50 18.01
C PHE A 483 2.29 1.02 17.66
N GLU A 484 1.38 0.11 17.34
CA GLU A 484 -0.01 0.42 17.03
C GLU A 484 -0.94 -0.14 18.11
N VAL A 485 -1.89 0.67 18.57
CA VAL A 485 -2.94 0.21 19.49
C VAL A 485 -3.88 -0.73 18.77
N ILE A 486 -4.16 -1.89 19.38
CA ILE A 486 -5.07 -2.90 18.83
C ILE A 486 -6.18 -3.23 19.83
N THR A 487 -7.33 -3.62 19.31
CA THR A 487 -8.40 -4.29 20.06
C THR A 487 -8.55 -5.72 19.58
N LEU A 488 -8.91 -6.58 20.52
CA LEU A 488 -9.35 -7.94 20.26
C LEU A 488 -10.89 -7.92 20.31
N ASP A 489 -11.57 -8.60 19.39
CA ASP A 489 -13.01 -8.45 19.14
C ASP A 489 -13.89 -9.44 19.95
#